data_AF-A0A849EIF2-F1
#
_entry.id   AF-A0A849EIF2-F1
#
_cell.length_a   1.000
_cell.length_b   1.000
_cell.length_c   1.000
_cell.angle_alpha   90.00
_cell.angle_beta   90.00
_cell.angle_gamma   90.00
#
_symmetry.space_group_name_H-M   'P 1'
#
loop_
_entity.id
_entity.type
_entity.pdbx_description
1 polymer ?
#
loop_
_entity_poly.entity_id
_entity_poly.type
_entity_poly.pdbx_seq_one_letter_code
_entity_poly.pdbx_strand_id
1 'polypeptide(L)'
;MKKNLFYLLSFVLLFSCQVDELEQSDSLNAVYSKSKKNNKDHKKDFQYVCHKLNIGNDWKFITLYLPPEAIEAHLDHGDELGKCPEDDSTDVNNENNGCNCSGNVTRLDLRYNGAEDAVISVMGTKGKKVLYKKHLSPGEMFVLEGFDRGGTLGSEIHLSVKGEENATIDTGCTDPNILGYTYGDFTIEGGSSLNGGEFCQGMVM
;
A
#
# COMPACT_ATOMS: atom_id res chain seq x y z
N MET A 1 59.50 -50.05 27.74
CA MET A 1 59.75 -50.99 28.85
C MET A 1 58.94 -50.54 30.07
N LYS A 2 58.19 -51.49 30.68
CA LYS A 2 57.56 -51.48 32.03
C LYS A 2 56.28 -50.63 32.17
N LYS A 3 55.07 -51.23 32.22
CA LYS A 3 54.38 -51.93 33.35
C LYS A 3 53.82 -50.88 34.35
N ASN A 4 52.64 -50.91 34.93
CA ASN A 4 51.46 -51.79 35.01
C ASN A 4 50.40 -50.94 35.78
N LEU A 5 49.12 -50.90 35.36
CA LEU A 5 48.00 -51.65 35.95
C LEU A 5 47.79 -51.45 37.47
N PHE A 6 46.78 -50.64 37.84
CA PHE A 6 45.88 -50.96 38.96
C PHE A 6 44.49 -50.37 38.69
N TYR A 7 43.51 -51.26 38.71
CA TYR A 7 42.07 -51.05 38.57
C TYR A 7 41.50 -50.99 39.99
N LEU A 8 40.67 -50.01 40.32
CA LEU A 8 39.61 -50.21 41.31
C LEU A 8 38.40 -49.33 40.96
N LEU A 9 37.26 -50.01 40.91
CA LEU A 9 35.94 -49.59 40.49
C LEU A 9 35.32 -48.56 41.45
N SER A 10 34.58 -47.63 40.84
CA SER A 10 33.22 -47.21 41.20
C SER A 10 32.98 -46.59 42.58
N PHE A 11 32.91 -45.26 42.62
CA PHE A 11 31.69 -44.63 43.12
C PHE A 11 31.42 -43.33 42.37
N VAL A 12 30.21 -43.31 41.82
CA VAL A 12 29.49 -42.22 41.19
C VAL A 12 29.62 -40.93 42.00
N LEU A 13 30.08 -39.86 41.35
CA LEU A 13 29.53 -38.49 41.41
C LEU A 13 30.28 -37.65 40.37
N LEU A 14 29.72 -37.61 39.17
CA LEU A 14 30.10 -36.70 38.10
C LEU A 14 29.78 -35.26 38.55
N PHE A 15 30.77 -34.53 39.05
CA PHE A 15 30.78 -33.07 38.98
C PHE A 15 31.72 -32.67 37.83
N SER A 16 31.25 -32.91 36.61
CA SER A 16 31.74 -32.16 35.46
C SER A 16 31.26 -30.72 35.65
N CYS A 17 32.18 -29.78 35.89
CA CYS A 17 31.91 -28.40 35.49
C CYS A 17 31.88 -28.39 33.96
N GLN A 18 30.74 -28.77 33.39
CA GLN A 18 30.37 -28.30 32.07
C GLN A 18 30.18 -26.80 32.22
N VAL A 19 31.04 -26.05 31.52
CA VAL A 19 30.73 -24.67 31.16
C VAL A 19 29.56 -24.80 30.20
N ASP A 20 28.36 -24.62 30.74
CA ASP A 20 27.14 -24.62 29.94
C ASP A 20 27.25 -23.48 28.92
N GLU A 21 27.30 -23.93 27.67
CA GLU A 21 26.92 -23.22 26.47
C GLU A 21 25.57 -22.54 26.72
N LEU A 22 25.58 -21.23 26.96
CA LEU A 22 24.37 -20.41 26.91
C LEU A 22 23.98 -20.22 25.43
N GLU A 23 23.53 -21.31 24.81
CA GLU A 23 22.50 -21.21 23.78
C GLU A 23 21.15 -21.16 24.47
N GLN A 24 20.49 -20.00 24.41
CA GLN A 24 19.02 -20.01 24.34
C GLN A 24 18.53 -18.80 23.56
N SER A 25 18.62 -18.92 22.23
CA SER A 25 17.50 -18.50 21.38
C SER A 25 16.22 -19.16 21.87
N ASP A 26 15.10 -18.47 21.66
CA ASP A 26 13.71 -18.91 21.89
C ASP A 26 13.11 -18.70 23.29
N SER A 27 12.55 -17.51 23.49
CA SER A 27 11.25 -17.38 24.19
C SER A 27 10.47 -16.10 23.84
N LEU A 28 10.39 -15.76 22.54
CA LEU A 28 9.33 -14.84 22.04
C LEU A 28 7.98 -15.55 21.81
N ASN A 29 7.91 -16.87 22.02
CA ASN A 29 6.69 -17.67 21.81
C ASN A 29 5.91 -18.02 23.09
N ALA A 30 6.30 -17.51 24.27
CA ALA A 30 5.65 -17.83 25.55
C ALA A 30 4.55 -16.84 26.00
N VAL A 31 4.25 -15.79 25.23
CA VAL A 31 2.99 -15.03 25.40
C VAL A 31 1.82 -15.76 24.72
N TYR A 32 2.13 -16.77 23.89
CA TYR A 32 1.14 -17.63 23.24
C TYR A 32 0.83 -18.87 24.09
N SER A 33 0.18 -18.69 25.25
CA SER A 33 -0.84 -19.63 25.79
C SER A 33 -1.13 -19.38 27.27
N LYS A 34 -2.16 -18.57 27.56
CA LYS A 34 -3.16 -18.84 28.61
C LYS A 34 -4.25 -17.76 28.61
N SER A 35 -5.19 -17.89 27.69
CA SER A 35 -6.61 -17.69 27.99
C SER A 35 -7.46 -18.27 26.86
N LYS A 36 -7.73 -19.57 26.92
CA LYS A 36 -8.88 -20.16 26.22
C LYS A 36 -9.93 -20.49 27.27
N LYS A 37 -10.87 -19.55 27.49
CA LYS A 37 -12.32 -19.78 27.59
C LYS A 37 -13.01 -18.50 28.08
N ASN A 38 -13.47 -17.68 27.14
CA ASN A 38 -14.89 -17.68 26.80
C ASN A 38 -15.13 -17.04 25.44
N ASN A 39 -15.97 -17.75 24.71
CA ASN A 39 -16.52 -17.48 23.39
C ASN A 39 -17.20 -16.10 23.33
N LYS A 40 -16.69 -15.21 22.47
CA LYS A 40 -17.44 -14.38 21.51
C LYS A 40 -16.45 -13.57 20.67
N ASP A 41 -16.59 -13.68 19.36
CA ASP A 41 -15.91 -12.86 18.37
C ASP A 41 -16.13 -11.37 18.64
N HIS A 42 -15.16 -10.69 19.23
CA HIS A 42 -15.04 -9.25 19.06
C HIS A 42 -14.12 -9.03 17.86
N LYS A 43 -14.73 -9.11 16.67
CA LYS A 43 -14.31 -8.32 15.52
C LYS A 43 -14.01 -6.93 16.09
N LYS A 44 -12.72 -6.53 16.12
CA LYS A 44 -12.37 -5.16 16.53
C LYS A 44 -13.05 -4.27 15.50
N ASP A 45 -14.18 -3.68 15.87
CA ASP A 45 -14.93 -2.84 14.96
C ASP A 45 -14.19 -1.51 14.87
N PHE A 46 -13.41 -1.40 13.80
CA PHE A 46 -12.85 -0.13 13.35
C PHE A 46 -13.99 0.84 13.08
N GLN A 47 -13.77 2.11 13.39
CA GLN A 47 -14.78 3.16 13.23
C GLN A 47 -14.26 4.29 12.38
N TYR A 48 -15.20 4.95 11.71
CA TYR A 48 -14.91 6.16 10.96
C TYR A 48 -14.78 7.35 11.91
N VAL A 49 -13.84 8.24 11.61
CA VAL A 49 -13.64 9.52 12.29
C VAL A 49 -13.54 10.61 11.24
N CYS A 50 -14.28 11.71 11.39
CA CYS A 50 -14.12 12.90 10.59
C CYS A 50 -13.02 13.78 11.19
N HIS A 51 -11.85 13.75 10.54
CA HIS A 51 -10.66 14.46 10.97
C HIS A 51 -10.57 15.85 10.37
N LYS A 52 -10.36 16.86 11.23
CA LYS A 52 -10.26 18.26 10.83
C LYS A 52 -8.80 18.68 10.66
N LEU A 53 -8.33 18.68 9.42
CA LEU A 53 -6.97 19.07 9.08
C LEU A 53 -6.86 20.57 8.79
N ASN A 54 -5.91 21.24 9.42
CA ASN A 54 -5.54 22.61 9.08
C ASN A 54 -4.47 22.59 7.97
N ILE A 55 -4.82 23.08 6.79
CA ILE A 55 -3.88 23.16 5.66
C ILE A 55 -3.74 24.63 5.26
N GLY A 56 -2.65 25.26 5.69
CA GLY A 56 -2.41 26.68 5.44
C GLY A 56 -3.38 27.57 6.23
N ASN A 57 -4.29 28.25 5.53
CA ASN A 57 -5.33 29.11 6.12
C ASN A 57 -6.73 28.47 6.09
N ASP A 58 -6.87 27.27 5.51
CA ASP A 58 -8.14 26.60 5.28
C ASP A 58 -8.26 25.32 6.10
N TRP A 59 -9.50 24.95 6.44
CA TRP A 59 -9.83 23.72 7.16
C TRP A 59 -10.39 22.69 6.19
N LYS A 60 -9.80 21.50 6.15
CA LYS A 60 -10.28 20.37 5.35
C LYS A 60 -10.72 19.24 6.26
N PHE A 61 -11.86 18.64 5.94
CA PHE A 61 -12.39 17.48 6.63
C PHE A 61 -12.07 16.22 5.84
N ILE A 62 -11.46 15.21 6.48
CA ILE A 62 -11.15 13.92 5.86
C ILE A 62 -11.72 12.79 6.71
N THR A 63 -12.22 11.73 6.07
CA THR A 63 -12.70 10.54 6.80
C THR A 63 -11.55 9.57 7.01
N LEU A 64 -11.24 9.24 8.27
CA LEU A 64 -10.26 8.24 8.68
C LEU A 64 -10.97 6.96 9.12
N TYR A 65 -10.37 5.78 8.89
CA TYR A 65 -10.86 4.48 9.38
C TYR A 65 -9.86 3.91 10.38
N LEU A 66 -10.19 4.02 11.68
CA LEU A 66 -9.23 3.86 12.76
C LEU A 66 -9.60 2.73 13.72
N PRO A 67 -8.60 2.09 14.36
CA PRO A 67 -8.86 1.12 15.41
C PRO A 67 -9.38 1.84 16.68
N PRO A 68 -10.16 1.17 17.55
CA PRO A 68 -10.80 1.79 18.70
C PRO A 68 -9.82 2.47 19.67
N GLU A 69 -8.57 1.99 19.74
CA GLU A 69 -7.52 2.56 20.57
C GLU A 69 -7.05 3.95 20.12
N ALA A 70 -7.29 4.33 18.85
CA ALA A 70 -6.90 5.62 18.30
C ALA A 70 -8.04 6.66 18.34
N ILE A 71 -9.29 6.23 18.50
CA ILE A 71 -10.48 7.10 18.43
C ILE A 71 -10.44 8.18 19.51
N GLU A 72 -10.15 7.80 20.76
CA GLU A 72 -10.16 8.74 21.88
C GLU A 72 -9.20 9.90 21.68
N ALA A 73 -7.98 9.62 21.19
CA ALA A 73 -7.00 10.65 20.89
C ALA A 73 -7.45 11.61 19.78
N HIS A 74 -8.24 11.13 18.81
CA HIS A 74 -8.78 11.98 17.73
C HIS A 74 -9.92 12.86 18.23
N LEU A 75 -10.82 12.32 19.05
CA LEU A 75 -11.90 13.09 19.66
C LEU A 75 -11.37 14.18 20.61
N ASP A 76 -10.24 13.95 21.29
CA ASP A 76 -9.64 14.91 22.22
C ASP A 76 -9.06 16.17 21.54
N HIS A 77 -8.82 16.14 20.22
CA HIS A 77 -8.32 17.30 19.48
C HIS A 77 -9.29 17.85 18.41
N GLY A 78 -10.58 17.49 18.52
CA GLY A 78 -11.65 18.16 17.79
C GLY A 78 -12.17 17.43 16.55
N ASP A 79 -11.87 16.13 16.42
CA ASP A 79 -12.47 15.27 15.41
C ASP A 79 -13.83 14.74 15.86
N GLU A 80 -14.63 14.25 14.91
CA GLU A 80 -15.97 13.74 15.17
C GLU A 80 -16.09 12.25 14.82
N LEU A 81 -16.86 11.48 15.60
CA LEU A 81 -17.18 10.09 15.25
C LEU A 81 -18.09 10.03 14.02
N GLY A 82 -17.74 9.17 13.07
CA GLY A 82 -18.48 8.97 11.81
C GLY A 82 -17.68 9.38 10.58
N LYS A 83 -18.29 9.22 9.41
CA LYS A 83 -17.73 9.81 8.19
C LYS A 83 -17.93 11.32 8.24
N CYS A 84 -17.06 12.07 7.56
CA CYS A 84 -17.37 13.46 7.30
C CYS A 84 -18.66 13.58 6.49
N PRO A 85 -19.44 14.66 6.64
CA PRO A 85 -20.51 14.96 5.72
C PRO A 85 -19.93 14.89 4.31
N GLU A 86 -20.59 14.13 3.43
CA GLU A 86 -20.33 14.24 2.00
C GLU A 86 -20.51 15.72 1.68
N ASP A 87 -19.46 16.36 1.17
CA ASP A 87 -19.51 17.76 0.75
C ASP A 87 -20.47 17.84 -0.43
N ASP A 88 -21.76 17.88 -0.12
CA ASP A 88 -22.81 18.35 -1.00
C ASP A 88 -22.75 19.89 -1.01
N SER A 89 -21.60 20.42 -1.43
CA SER A 89 -21.60 21.67 -2.16
C SER A 89 -22.26 21.36 -3.51
N THR A 90 -23.59 21.30 -3.52
CA THR A 90 -24.40 21.45 -4.72
C THR A 90 -24.12 22.86 -5.25
N ASP A 91 -23.06 23.00 -6.03
CA ASP A 91 -22.96 24.09 -7.00
C ASP A 91 -23.96 23.77 -8.09
N VAL A 92 -25.20 24.18 -7.83
CA VAL A 92 -26.23 24.33 -8.85
C VAL A 92 -25.70 25.41 -9.80
N ASN A 93 -24.95 24.96 -10.83
CA ASN A 93 -24.54 25.62 -12.09
C ASN A 93 -23.05 25.43 -12.50
N ASN A 94 -22.45 24.24 -12.37
CA ASN A 94 -21.18 23.95 -13.07
C ASN A 94 -21.08 22.51 -13.59
N GLU A 95 -21.14 22.35 -14.91
CA GLU A 95 -20.83 21.09 -15.62
C GLU A 95 -19.33 20.72 -15.59
N ASN A 96 -18.58 21.01 -14.52
CA ASN A 96 -17.14 20.70 -14.42
C ASN A 96 -16.70 20.55 -12.95
N ASN A 97 -17.04 19.45 -12.28
CA ASN A 97 -16.26 19.01 -11.12
C ASN A 97 -14.91 18.50 -11.64
N GLY A 98 -13.94 19.42 -11.75
CA GLY A 98 -12.62 19.27 -12.39
C GLY A 98 -11.65 18.36 -11.63
N CYS A 99 -12.10 17.14 -11.35
CA CYS A 99 -11.38 16.13 -10.57
C CYS A 99 -11.65 14.67 -11.00
N ASN A 100 -12.54 14.46 -11.97
CA ASN A 100 -12.86 13.14 -12.54
C ASN A 100 -12.08 12.95 -13.84
N CYS A 101 -11.73 11.71 -14.19
CA CYS A 101 -11.09 11.43 -15.48
C CYS A 101 -12.00 11.91 -16.62
N SER A 102 -11.54 12.86 -17.43
CA SER A 102 -12.25 13.34 -18.62
C SER A 102 -11.28 13.81 -19.70
N GLY A 103 -11.57 13.46 -20.96
CA GLY A 103 -10.80 13.91 -22.11
C GLY A 103 -9.50 13.14 -22.37
N ASN A 104 -9.40 11.91 -21.86
CA ASN A 104 -8.19 11.08 -21.77
C ASN A 104 -7.19 11.58 -20.72
N VAL A 105 -6.45 10.61 -20.18
CA VAL A 105 -5.40 10.84 -19.19
C VAL A 105 -4.20 11.54 -19.83
N THR A 106 -3.67 12.55 -19.16
CA THR A 106 -2.47 13.31 -19.52
C THR A 106 -1.25 12.91 -18.70
N ARG A 107 -1.45 12.45 -17.45
CA ARG A 107 -0.38 11.99 -16.57
C ARG A 107 -0.87 10.84 -15.68
N LEU A 108 0.01 9.86 -15.40
CA LEU A 108 -0.19 8.86 -14.36
C LEU A 108 1.04 8.77 -13.45
N ASP A 109 0.79 8.69 -12.15
CA ASP A 109 1.77 8.33 -11.13
C ASP A 109 1.50 6.89 -10.70
N LEU A 110 2.43 5.99 -11.00
CA LEU A 110 2.25 4.55 -10.83
C LEU A 110 3.25 4.01 -9.81
N ARG A 111 2.77 3.16 -8.88
CA ARG A 111 3.62 2.33 -8.02
C ARG A 111 3.79 0.95 -8.63
N TYR A 112 5.01 0.46 -8.72
CA TYR A 112 5.28 -0.95 -9.01
C TYR A 112 5.21 -1.78 -7.72
N ASN A 113 4.36 -2.81 -7.69
CA ASN A 113 4.14 -3.68 -6.53
C ASN A 113 4.57 -5.14 -6.77
N GLY A 114 5.41 -5.41 -7.78
CA GLY A 114 5.89 -6.76 -8.05
C GLY A 114 6.76 -7.32 -6.92
N ALA A 115 7.05 -8.62 -6.97
CA ALA A 115 7.76 -9.30 -5.88
C ALA A 115 9.28 -9.03 -5.84
N GLU A 116 9.86 -8.61 -6.95
CA GLU A 116 11.29 -8.42 -7.11
C GLU A 116 11.59 -7.30 -8.11
N ASP A 117 12.84 -6.89 -8.16
CA ASP A 117 13.35 -5.95 -9.14
C ASP A 117 13.10 -6.43 -10.59
N ALA A 118 12.60 -5.53 -11.43
CA ALA A 118 12.25 -5.87 -12.80
C ALA A 118 12.40 -4.70 -13.78
N VAL A 119 12.60 -5.05 -15.06
CA VAL A 119 12.47 -4.09 -16.16
C VAL A 119 10.99 -3.91 -16.47
N ILE A 120 10.49 -2.71 -16.23
CA ILE A 120 9.12 -2.29 -16.54
C ILE A 120 9.13 -1.60 -17.90
N SER A 121 8.21 -2.00 -18.78
CA SER A 121 8.00 -1.38 -20.08
C SER A 121 6.55 -0.96 -20.20
N VAL A 122 6.31 0.27 -20.63
CA VAL A 122 4.96 0.77 -20.93
C VAL A 122 4.90 1.13 -22.41
N MET A 123 3.90 0.59 -23.09
CA MET A 123 3.62 0.87 -24.49
C MET A 123 2.29 1.60 -24.64
N GLY A 124 2.26 2.58 -25.54
CA GLY A 124 1.02 3.27 -25.91
C GLY A 124 0.10 2.39 -26.75
N THR A 125 -1.07 2.94 -27.06
CA THR A 125 -2.15 2.26 -27.79
C THR A 125 -1.65 1.47 -29.02
N LYS A 126 -2.08 0.21 -29.13
CA LYS A 126 -1.69 -0.77 -30.17
C LYS A 126 -0.21 -1.20 -30.15
N GLY A 127 0.52 -1.00 -29.06
CA GLY A 127 1.91 -1.48 -28.90
C GLY A 127 2.93 -0.83 -29.82
N LYS A 128 2.59 0.32 -30.45
CA LYS A 128 3.41 0.92 -31.51
C LYS A 128 4.53 1.82 -31.01
N LYS A 129 4.46 2.26 -29.76
CA LYS A 129 5.40 3.22 -29.17
C LYS A 129 5.71 2.84 -27.74
N VAL A 130 6.99 2.72 -27.43
CA VAL A 130 7.47 2.58 -26.05
C VAL A 130 7.47 3.96 -25.40
N LEU A 131 6.75 4.08 -24.29
CA LEU A 131 6.58 5.32 -23.53
C LEU A 131 7.57 5.39 -22.38
N TYR A 132 7.84 4.21 -21.79
CA TYR A 132 8.67 4.06 -20.64
C TYR A 132 9.37 2.72 -20.68
N LYS A 133 10.65 2.68 -20.30
CA LYS A 133 11.39 1.45 -20.09
C LYS A 133 12.53 1.67 -19.10
N LYS A 134 12.38 1.18 -17.86
CA LYS A 134 13.40 1.27 -16.81
C LYS A 134 13.36 0.07 -15.89
N HIS A 135 14.43 -0.10 -15.13
CA HIS A 135 14.48 -1.04 -14.01
C HIS A 135 13.86 -0.38 -12.78
N LEU A 136 12.93 -1.06 -12.09
CA LEU A 136 12.27 -0.58 -10.88
C LEU A 136 12.31 -1.65 -9.79
N SER A 137 12.45 -1.20 -8.55
CA SER A 137 12.29 -2.04 -7.37
C SER A 137 10.83 -2.05 -6.88
N PRO A 138 10.40 -3.10 -6.14
CA PRO A 138 9.10 -3.12 -5.49
C PRO A 138 8.86 -1.89 -4.60
N GLY A 139 7.70 -1.26 -4.73
CA GLY A 139 7.31 -0.02 -4.08
C GLY A 139 7.77 1.26 -4.80
N GLU A 140 8.60 1.15 -5.84
CA GLU A 140 9.10 2.33 -6.56
C GLU A 140 8.00 3.00 -7.38
N MET A 141 7.99 4.34 -7.34
CA MET A 141 7.08 5.21 -8.07
C MET A 141 7.69 5.68 -9.38
N PHE A 142 6.90 5.75 -10.43
CA PHE A 142 7.29 6.40 -11.69
C PHE A 142 6.12 7.18 -12.29
N VAL A 143 6.48 8.19 -13.09
CA VAL A 143 5.53 9.08 -13.75
C VAL A 143 5.51 8.79 -15.24
N LEU A 144 4.31 8.68 -15.80
CA LEU A 144 4.05 8.64 -17.23
C LEU A 144 3.39 9.95 -17.65
N GLU A 145 3.98 10.59 -18.67
CA GLU A 145 3.44 11.79 -19.28
C GLU A 145 2.90 11.47 -20.67
N GLY A 146 1.82 12.16 -21.04
CA GLY A 146 1.19 12.03 -22.34
C GLY A 146 2.10 12.43 -23.49
N PHE A 147 1.98 11.70 -24.58
CA PHE A 147 2.89 11.77 -25.74
C PHE A 147 2.14 11.87 -27.07
N ASP A 148 0.81 11.73 -27.06
CA ASP A 148 -0.05 11.87 -28.22
C ASP A 148 -0.45 13.34 -28.44
N ARG A 149 -1.21 13.59 -29.52
CA ARG A 149 -1.72 14.93 -29.83
C ARG A 149 -2.62 15.42 -28.69
N GLY A 150 -2.27 16.56 -28.11
CA GLY A 150 -2.95 17.11 -26.94
C GLY A 150 -2.30 16.75 -25.60
N GLY A 151 -1.15 16.06 -25.62
CA GLY A 151 -0.43 15.73 -24.39
C GLY A 151 -1.10 14.62 -23.58
N THR A 152 -1.83 13.71 -24.24
CA THR A 152 -2.53 12.57 -23.61
C THR A 152 -1.75 11.27 -23.79
N LEU A 153 -2.10 10.24 -23.00
CA LEU A 153 -1.53 8.90 -23.08
C LEU A 153 -2.17 8.01 -24.17
N GLY A 154 -3.16 8.53 -24.90
CA GLY A 154 -4.02 7.75 -25.78
C GLY A 154 -5.21 7.16 -25.01
N SER A 155 -5.93 6.23 -25.65
CA SER A 155 -7.11 5.58 -25.06
C SER A 155 -6.76 4.40 -24.14
N GLU A 156 -5.59 3.82 -24.31
CA GLU A 156 -5.10 2.70 -23.51
C GLU A 156 -3.57 2.65 -23.50
N ILE A 157 -3.01 2.11 -22.42
CA ILE A 157 -1.60 1.76 -22.30
C ILE A 157 -1.44 0.29 -21.87
N HIS A 158 -0.37 -0.35 -22.33
CA HIS A 158 -0.02 -1.73 -21.99
C HIS A 158 1.25 -1.76 -21.14
N LEU A 159 1.19 -2.43 -20.01
CA LEU A 159 2.28 -2.57 -19.05
C LEU A 159 2.85 -3.99 -19.15
N SER A 160 4.17 -4.07 -19.16
CA SER A 160 4.91 -5.33 -19.21
C SER A 160 5.97 -5.38 -18.12
N VAL A 161 6.12 -6.56 -17.50
CA VAL A 161 7.14 -6.87 -16.50
C VAL A 161 8.08 -7.90 -17.11
N LYS A 162 9.38 -7.61 -17.16
CA LYS A 162 10.40 -8.49 -17.80
C LYS A 162 10.09 -8.85 -19.26
N GLY A 163 9.32 -8.00 -19.94
CA GLY A 163 8.94 -8.18 -21.34
C GLY A 163 7.66 -9.01 -21.56
N GLU A 164 7.05 -9.53 -20.51
CA GLU A 164 5.75 -10.22 -20.56
C GLU A 164 4.62 -9.25 -20.22
N GLU A 165 3.49 -9.36 -20.93
CA GLU A 165 2.31 -8.53 -20.66
C GLU A 165 1.79 -8.78 -19.25
N ASN A 166 1.61 -7.70 -18.49
CA ASN A 166 1.18 -7.75 -17.09
C ASN A 166 -0.22 -7.15 -16.92
N ALA A 167 -0.48 -5.99 -17.54
CA ALA A 167 -1.77 -5.34 -17.47
C ALA A 167 -2.01 -4.36 -18.62
N THR A 168 -3.28 -4.00 -18.82
CA THR A 168 -3.70 -2.90 -19.69
C THR A 168 -4.56 -1.93 -18.86
N ILE A 169 -4.33 -0.63 -19.04
CA ILE A 169 -5.09 0.44 -18.36
C ILE A 169 -5.84 1.23 -19.42
N ASP A 170 -7.16 1.36 -19.26
CA ASP A 170 -7.97 2.31 -20.03
C ASP A 170 -7.62 3.74 -19.58
N THR A 171 -7.04 4.51 -20.50
CA THR A 171 -6.69 5.92 -20.29
C THR A 171 -7.64 6.84 -21.06
N GLY A 172 -8.72 6.28 -21.61
CA GLY A 172 -9.79 6.99 -22.32
C GLY A 172 -10.77 7.68 -21.39
N CYS A 173 -10.67 7.42 -20.09
CA CYS A 173 -11.63 7.87 -19.08
C CYS A 173 -13.04 7.30 -19.31
N THR A 174 -13.13 6.05 -19.80
CA THR A 174 -14.40 5.33 -19.85
C THR A 174 -14.99 5.20 -18.44
N ASP A 175 -14.11 4.89 -17.48
CA ASP A 175 -14.41 4.95 -16.06
C ASP A 175 -13.84 6.26 -15.47
N PRO A 176 -14.66 7.08 -14.79
CA PRO A 176 -14.23 8.40 -14.30
C PRO A 176 -13.28 8.31 -13.09
N ASN A 177 -13.27 7.16 -12.38
CA ASN A 177 -12.50 6.93 -11.17
C ASN A 177 -11.45 5.84 -11.41
N ILE A 178 -10.20 6.24 -11.67
CA ILE A 178 -9.08 5.30 -11.87
C ILE A 178 -8.05 5.34 -10.73
N LEU A 179 -8.11 6.34 -9.85
CA LEU A 179 -7.18 6.50 -8.74
C LEU A 179 -7.37 5.38 -7.70
N GLY A 180 -6.26 4.85 -7.18
CA GLY A 180 -6.23 3.78 -6.18
C GLY A 180 -6.44 2.37 -6.75
N TYR A 181 -6.81 2.25 -8.03
CA TYR A 181 -6.98 0.95 -8.66
C TYR A 181 -5.63 0.29 -8.96
N THR A 182 -5.61 -1.03 -8.82
CA THR A 182 -4.46 -1.86 -9.13
C THR A 182 -4.72 -2.69 -10.38
N TYR A 183 -3.79 -2.62 -11.34
CA TYR A 183 -3.80 -3.31 -12.62
C TYR A 183 -2.56 -4.19 -12.69
N GLY A 184 -2.74 -5.50 -12.54
CA GLY A 184 -1.60 -6.42 -12.40
C GLY A 184 -0.72 -6.02 -11.22
N ASP A 185 0.55 -5.75 -11.49
CA ASP A 185 1.53 -5.35 -10.48
C ASP A 185 1.60 -3.82 -10.27
N PHE A 186 0.65 -3.03 -10.76
CA PHE A 186 0.74 -1.56 -10.74
C PHE A 186 -0.45 -0.90 -10.05
N THR A 187 -0.22 0.01 -9.11
CA THR A 187 -1.28 0.85 -8.52
C THR A 187 -1.18 2.28 -9.05
N ILE A 188 -2.32 2.88 -9.41
CA ILE A 188 -2.42 4.30 -9.73
C ILE A 188 -2.50 5.10 -8.44
N GLU A 189 -1.48 5.89 -8.14
CA GLU A 189 -1.38 6.71 -6.92
C GLU A 189 -1.67 8.20 -7.17
N GLY A 190 -1.72 8.59 -8.44
CA GLY A 190 -1.97 9.96 -8.86
C GLY A 190 -2.08 10.07 -10.38
N GLY A 191 -2.42 11.26 -10.86
CA GLY A 191 -2.50 11.53 -12.28
C GLY A 191 -3.41 12.69 -12.60
N SER A 192 -3.50 13.02 -13.89
CA SER A 192 -4.37 14.06 -14.42
C SER A 192 -4.95 13.69 -15.77
N SER A 193 -6.04 14.37 -16.16
CA SER A 193 -6.70 14.22 -17.45
C SER A 193 -6.94 15.57 -18.12
N LEU A 194 -7.13 15.55 -19.43
CA LEU A 194 -7.15 16.74 -20.28
C LEU A 194 -8.22 17.76 -19.87
N ASN A 195 -9.45 17.28 -19.63
CA ASN A 195 -10.59 18.12 -19.25
C ASN A 195 -10.86 18.04 -17.74
N GLY A 196 -10.45 16.94 -17.12
CA GLY A 196 -10.74 16.65 -15.73
C GLY A 196 -9.71 17.17 -14.73
N GLY A 197 -8.56 17.68 -15.18
CA GLY A 197 -7.50 18.14 -14.27
C GLY A 197 -6.86 17.00 -13.48
N GLU A 198 -6.24 17.34 -12.36
CA GLU A 198 -5.67 16.36 -11.41
C GLU A 198 -6.78 15.48 -10.83
N PHE A 199 -6.51 14.18 -10.69
CA PHE A 199 -7.44 13.26 -10.07
C PHE A 199 -7.65 13.64 -8.61
N CYS A 200 -8.92 13.77 -8.22
CA CYS A 200 -9.25 13.96 -6.83
C CYS A 200 -8.78 12.73 -6.04
N GLN A 201 -8.17 12.98 -4.88
CA GLN A 201 -7.72 11.96 -3.94
C GLN A 201 -8.94 11.31 -3.26
N GLY A 202 -9.70 10.55 -4.04
CA GLY A 202 -10.79 9.72 -3.60
C GLY A 202 -10.21 8.39 -3.12
N MET A 203 -10.16 8.22 -1.79
CA MET A 203 -10.44 6.96 -1.13
C MET A 203 -9.80 5.72 -1.80
N VAL A 204 -8.50 5.50 -1.56
CA VAL A 204 -7.87 4.20 -1.79
C VAL A 204 -8.50 3.23 -0.76
N MET A 205 -9.27 2.25 -1.25
CA MET A 205 -9.93 1.23 -0.42
C MET A 205 -8.92 0.25 0.20
#